data_AF-A0A7G8V0C3-F1
#
_entry.id   AF-A0A7G8V0C3-F1
#
_cell.length_a   1.000
_cell.length_b   1.000
_cell.length_c   1.000
_cell.angle_alpha   90.00
_cell.angle_beta   90.00
_cell.angle_gamma   90.00
#
_symmetry.space_group_name_H-M   'P 1'
#
loop_
_entity.id
_entity.type
_entity.pdbx_description
1 polymer ?
#
loop_
_entity_poly.entity_id
_entity_poly.type
_entity_poly.pdbx_seq_one_letter_code
_entity_poly.pdbx_strand_id
1 'polypeptide(L)'
;MKNKKLKVFLSVLAVLLLIQFIRPKIDYGHQKAKSSVFPHDVEAILQRSCYNCHSNHADLKWFDQITPANWIVADHIEKGRSVLNFSDWENIEKPDQNAKIWESVNQIILGAMPLESYTALHPQAKITESDLQVLKNYLVTLAPKQRIDTAKAKTLETQYSKWTVSTNHTKEKFPVALNGVMYMPEYKNWTPISTTQRVDNGTIRIIYGNDIAIKAIKNHQTNPWPNGSIIAKVAWDQLTTPEGNITTGAFKQVEYMIKDSEKYATTKGWGWARFKTPKLTPYGTNALFTTECINCHRPVQNSDFVFTAPIQH
;
A
#
# COMPACT_ATOMS: atom_id res chain seq x y z
N MET A 1 13.08 54.78 -12.25
CA MET A 1 12.39 53.49 -12.02
C MET A 1 12.91 52.33 -12.88
N LYS A 2 13.25 52.52 -14.17
CA LYS A 2 13.73 51.46 -15.09
C LYS A 2 14.98 50.70 -14.60
N ASN A 3 15.99 51.42 -14.08
CA ASN A 3 17.24 50.82 -13.57
C ASN A 3 17.06 49.99 -12.30
N LYS A 4 16.05 50.29 -11.46
CA LYS A 4 15.78 49.51 -10.24
C LYS A 4 15.16 48.16 -10.57
N LYS A 5 14.23 48.12 -11.54
CA LYS A 5 13.64 46.86 -12.05
C LYS A 5 14.68 45.97 -12.75
N LEU A 6 15.58 46.58 -13.54
CA LEU A 6 16.66 45.83 -14.19
C LEU A 6 17.65 45.24 -13.19
N LYS A 7 18.05 46.01 -12.16
CA LYS A 7 18.92 45.51 -11.09
C LYS A 7 18.28 44.34 -10.32
N VAL A 8 16.99 44.46 -9.98
CA VAL A 8 16.26 43.36 -9.32
C VAL A 8 16.19 42.12 -10.21
N PHE A 9 15.88 42.28 -11.50
CA PHE A 9 15.85 41.17 -12.45
C PHE A 9 17.21 40.46 -12.55
N LEU A 10 18.31 41.22 -12.72
CA LEU A 10 19.66 40.67 -12.77
C LEU A 10 20.06 39.96 -11.47
N SER A 11 19.69 40.51 -10.32
CA SER A 11 19.93 39.86 -9.02
C SER A 11 19.17 38.53 -8.90
N VAL A 12 17.90 38.47 -9.30
CA VAL A 12 17.11 37.23 -9.28
C VAL A 12 17.70 36.20 -10.26
N LEU A 13 18.08 36.64 -11.47
CA LEU A 13 18.72 35.77 -12.46
C LEU A 13 20.05 35.20 -11.95
N ALA A 14 20.88 36.03 -11.30
CA ALA A 14 22.13 35.58 -10.70
C ALA A 14 21.89 34.54 -9.60
N VAL A 15 20.89 34.75 -8.73
CA VAL A 15 20.51 33.76 -7.71
C VAL A 15 20.02 32.46 -8.35
N LEU A 16 19.17 32.53 -9.39
CA LEU A 16 18.69 31.36 -10.12
C LEU A 16 19.79 30.59 -10.84
N LEU A 17 20.87 31.26 -11.27
CA LEU A 17 22.05 30.60 -11.83
C LEU A 17 22.92 29.97 -10.74
N LEU A 18 23.14 30.67 -9.62
CA LEU A 18 23.91 30.15 -8.49
C LEU A 18 23.25 28.95 -7.81
N ILE A 19 21.91 28.93 -7.71
CA ILE A 19 21.21 27.80 -7.10
C ILE A 19 21.28 26.52 -7.95
N GLN A 20 21.56 26.62 -9.26
CA GLN A 20 21.74 25.43 -10.12
C GLN A 20 22.91 24.53 -9.71
N PHE A 21 23.85 25.05 -8.91
CA PHE A 21 24.98 24.29 -8.38
C PHE A 21 24.60 23.44 -7.16
N ILE A 22 23.46 23.72 -6.51
CA ILE A 22 22.94 22.93 -5.39
C ILE A 22 22.03 21.83 -5.97
N ARG A 23 22.63 20.74 -6.43
CA ARG A 23 21.89 19.62 -7.05
C ARG A 23 21.72 18.45 -6.08
N PRO A 24 20.56 17.78 -6.08
CA PRO A 24 20.36 16.58 -5.30
C PRO A 24 21.10 15.41 -5.97
N LYS A 25 21.54 14.43 -5.18
CA LYS A 25 22.11 13.20 -5.72
C LYS A 25 20.97 12.20 -5.93
N ILE A 26 20.86 11.68 -7.15
CA ILE A 26 19.97 10.54 -7.45
C ILE A 26 20.86 9.31 -7.51
N ASP A 27 20.58 8.33 -6.64
CA ASP A 27 21.29 7.06 -6.64
C ASP A 27 20.83 6.22 -7.82
N TYR A 28 21.71 5.93 -8.77
CA TYR A 28 21.38 5.08 -9.92
C TYR A 28 21.68 3.59 -9.67
N GLY A 29 22.09 3.23 -8.45
CA GLY A 29 22.44 1.87 -8.06
C GLY A 29 23.50 1.24 -8.98
N HIS A 30 23.60 -0.09 -8.92
CA HIS A 30 24.48 -0.88 -9.78
C HIS A 30 23.73 -1.85 -10.70
N GLN A 31 22.44 -2.06 -10.47
CA GLN A 31 21.63 -3.04 -11.19
C GLN A 31 20.52 -2.33 -11.97
N LYS A 32 20.48 -2.54 -13.29
CA LYS A 32 19.33 -2.16 -14.12
C LYS A 32 18.21 -3.17 -13.91
N ALA A 33 16.96 -2.71 -13.94
CA ALA A 33 15.82 -3.62 -13.99
C ALA A 33 15.96 -4.53 -15.23
N LYS A 34 15.83 -5.85 -15.03
CA LYS A 34 15.94 -6.82 -16.13
C LYS A 34 14.65 -6.81 -16.94
N SER A 35 14.77 -6.56 -18.24
CA SER A 35 13.66 -6.38 -19.19
C SER A 35 12.84 -7.66 -19.52
N SER A 36 13.05 -8.78 -18.83
CA SER A 36 12.50 -10.10 -19.23
C SER A 36 11.63 -10.77 -18.17
N VAL A 37 11.27 -10.09 -17.07
CA VAL A 37 10.46 -10.71 -16.01
C VAL A 37 8.96 -10.63 -16.29
N PHE A 38 8.53 -9.62 -17.04
CA PHE A 38 7.13 -9.38 -17.35
C PHE A 38 6.80 -9.75 -18.80
N PRO A 39 5.55 -10.14 -19.11
CA PRO A 39 5.08 -10.23 -20.49
C PRO A 39 5.34 -8.92 -21.24
N HIS A 40 5.64 -9.01 -22.54
CA HIS A 40 6.07 -7.87 -23.35
C HIS A 40 5.18 -6.62 -23.19
N ASP A 41 3.86 -6.80 -23.25
CA ASP A 41 2.92 -5.68 -23.16
C ASP A 41 2.87 -5.05 -21.76
N VAL A 42 3.07 -5.86 -20.72
CA VAL A 42 3.17 -5.38 -19.33
C VAL A 42 4.48 -4.62 -19.14
N GLU A 43 5.59 -5.18 -19.61
CA GLU A 43 6.92 -4.56 -19.54
C GLU A 43 6.92 -3.17 -20.20
N ALA A 44 6.33 -3.05 -21.39
CA ALA A 44 6.24 -1.78 -22.12
C ALA A 44 5.50 -0.69 -21.31
N ILE A 45 4.42 -1.05 -20.62
CA ILE A 45 3.66 -0.12 -19.76
C ILE A 45 4.49 0.30 -18.56
N LEU A 46 5.15 -0.66 -17.89
CA LEU A 46 5.99 -0.41 -16.71
C LEU A 46 7.19 0.47 -17.04
N GLN A 47 7.87 0.22 -18.16
CA GLN A 47 8.99 1.05 -18.63
C GLN A 47 8.56 2.50 -18.87
N ARG A 48 7.44 2.68 -19.57
CA ARG A 48 6.93 4.01 -19.94
C ARG A 48 6.43 4.81 -18.74
N SER A 49 5.79 4.15 -17.78
CA SER A 49 4.94 4.82 -16.78
C SER A 49 5.46 4.70 -15.35
N CYS A 50 6.30 3.70 -15.05
CA CYS A 50 6.72 3.38 -13.69
C CYS A 50 8.24 3.48 -13.49
N TYR A 51 9.06 3.01 -14.42
CA TYR A 51 10.50 2.80 -14.19
C TYR A 51 11.28 4.09 -13.91
N ASN A 52 10.85 5.24 -14.43
CA ASN A 52 11.50 6.51 -14.14
C ASN A 52 11.53 6.85 -12.65
N CYS A 53 10.50 6.44 -11.89
CA CYS A 53 10.41 6.70 -10.46
C CYS A 53 10.64 5.46 -9.60
N HIS A 54 10.38 4.27 -10.15
CA HIS A 54 10.41 2.99 -9.42
C HIS A 54 11.51 2.04 -9.91
N SER A 55 12.54 2.52 -10.60
CA SER A 55 13.71 1.70 -10.94
C SER A 55 15.00 2.49 -10.71
N ASN A 56 16.13 1.82 -10.57
CA ASN A 56 17.45 2.46 -10.45
C ASN A 56 17.85 3.27 -11.68
N HIS A 57 17.19 3.10 -12.83
CA HIS A 57 17.48 3.85 -14.04
C HIS A 57 16.34 4.81 -14.38
N ALA A 58 16.50 6.08 -14.01
CA ALA A 58 15.55 7.14 -14.33
C ALA A 58 15.96 7.88 -15.62
N ASP A 59 15.15 7.80 -16.68
CA ASP A 59 15.32 8.62 -17.89
C ASP A 59 14.74 10.02 -17.67
N LEU A 60 15.55 10.90 -17.05
CA LEU A 60 15.15 12.27 -16.72
C LEU A 60 15.27 13.18 -17.95
N LYS A 61 14.21 13.93 -18.24
CA LYS A 61 14.25 14.96 -19.29
C LYS A 61 15.13 16.13 -18.84
N TRP A 62 15.60 16.92 -19.80
CA TRP A 62 16.52 18.03 -19.52
C TRP A 62 15.93 19.04 -18.51
N PHE A 63 14.61 19.26 -18.55
CA PHE A 63 13.93 20.18 -17.66
C PHE A 63 13.74 19.63 -16.24
N ASP A 64 13.70 18.30 -16.07
CA ASP A 64 13.68 17.65 -14.75
C ASP A 64 14.99 17.89 -13.98
N GLN A 65 16.06 18.23 -14.69
CA GLN A 65 17.40 18.42 -14.12
C GLN A 65 17.67 19.88 -13.70
N ILE A 66 16.72 20.80 -13.96
CA ILE A 66 16.83 22.22 -13.61
C ILE A 66 16.36 22.44 -12.17
N THR A 67 17.12 23.22 -11.40
CA THR A 67 16.77 23.58 -10.02
C THR A 67 15.69 24.68 -10.03
N PRO A 68 14.62 24.59 -9.22
CA PRO A 68 14.38 23.62 -8.14
C PRO A 68 13.59 22.36 -8.54
N ALA A 69 13.24 22.16 -9.81
CA ALA A 69 12.47 21.00 -10.25
C ALA A 69 13.18 19.68 -9.91
N ASN A 70 14.51 19.63 -10.08
CA ASN A 70 15.33 18.47 -9.75
C ASN A 70 15.23 18.02 -8.27
N TRP A 71 14.96 18.93 -7.33
CA TRP A 71 14.77 18.59 -5.92
C TRP A 71 13.48 17.81 -5.71
N ILE A 72 12.39 18.24 -6.35
CA ILE A 72 11.10 17.56 -6.30
C ILE A 72 11.21 16.20 -6.98
N VAL A 73 11.87 16.15 -8.14
CA VAL A 73 12.11 14.90 -8.89
C VAL A 73 12.91 13.91 -8.04
N ALA A 74 14.01 14.35 -7.41
CA ALA A 74 14.82 13.49 -6.55
C ALA A 74 14.02 12.97 -5.34
N ASP A 75 13.25 13.83 -4.67
CA ASP A 75 12.39 13.44 -3.56
C ASP A 75 11.32 12.40 -3.97
N HIS A 76 10.67 12.60 -5.12
CA HIS A 76 9.70 11.65 -5.65
C HIS A 76 10.33 10.30 -6.00
N ILE A 77 11.52 10.30 -6.60
CA ILE A 77 12.26 9.08 -6.94
C ILE A 77 12.69 8.33 -5.67
N GLU A 78 13.26 9.03 -4.70
CA GLU A 78 13.69 8.44 -3.42
C GLU A 78 12.51 7.81 -2.69
N LYS A 79 11.41 8.55 -2.53
CA LYS A 79 10.18 8.04 -1.90
C LYS A 79 9.57 6.90 -2.70
N GLY A 80 9.51 7.00 -4.02
CA GLY A 80 8.97 5.97 -4.89
C GLY A 80 9.72 4.64 -4.76
N ARG A 81 11.07 4.69 -4.84
CA ARG A 81 11.95 3.52 -4.71
C ARG A 81 11.92 2.90 -3.32
N SER A 82 11.72 3.70 -2.27
CA SER A 82 11.63 3.19 -0.90
C SER A 82 10.44 2.22 -0.69
N VAL A 83 9.39 2.34 -1.52
CA VAL A 83 8.20 1.48 -1.48
C VAL A 83 8.27 0.36 -2.51
N LEU A 84 8.72 0.68 -3.72
CA LEU A 84 8.82 -0.26 -4.84
C LEU A 84 9.99 0.12 -5.75
N ASN A 85 10.92 -0.82 -5.91
CA ASN A 85 12.02 -0.72 -6.86
C ASN A 85 12.06 -1.96 -7.78
N PHE A 86 11.72 -1.80 -9.05
CA PHE A 86 11.77 -2.83 -10.08
C PHE A 86 13.19 -3.33 -10.38
N SER A 87 14.22 -2.56 -10.02
CA SER A 87 15.60 -3.04 -10.12
C SER A 87 15.92 -4.15 -9.12
N ASP A 88 15.20 -4.21 -8.00
CA ASP A 88 15.39 -5.22 -6.96
C ASP A 88 14.43 -6.41 -7.14
N TRP A 89 13.69 -6.48 -8.25
CA TRP A 89 12.54 -7.37 -8.42
C TRP A 89 12.85 -8.85 -8.17
N GLU A 90 13.98 -9.36 -8.68
CA GLU A 90 14.39 -10.75 -8.50
C GLU A 90 14.79 -11.10 -7.05
N ASN A 91 15.12 -10.10 -6.23
CA ASN A 91 15.44 -10.28 -4.82
C ASN A 91 14.18 -10.30 -3.94
N ILE A 92 12.99 -10.09 -4.52
CA ILE A 92 11.72 -10.11 -3.83
C ILE A 92 11.10 -11.50 -3.97
N GLU A 93 10.67 -12.09 -2.86
CA GLU A 93 9.95 -13.37 -2.84
C GLU A 93 8.67 -13.32 -3.70
N LYS A 94 8.35 -14.43 -4.37
CA LYS A 94 7.22 -14.47 -5.33
C LYS A 94 5.88 -13.97 -4.77
N PRO A 95 5.48 -14.31 -3.53
CA PRO A 95 4.25 -13.77 -2.94
C PRO A 95 4.29 -12.25 -2.78
N ASP A 96 5.45 -11.68 -2.41
CA ASP A 96 5.62 -10.24 -2.24
C ASP A 96 5.66 -9.52 -3.59
N GLN A 97 6.23 -10.13 -4.62
CA GLN A 97 6.13 -9.65 -6.01
C GLN A 97 4.66 -9.52 -6.46
N ASN A 98 3.86 -10.57 -6.27
CA ASN A 98 2.44 -10.56 -6.63
C ASN A 98 1.68 -9.45 -5.89
N ALA A 99 1.96 -9.29 -4.59
CA ALA A 99 1.36 -8.24 -3.77
C ALA A 99 1.75 -6.83 -4.27
N LYS A 100 3.01 -6.62 -4.65
CA LYS A 100 3.50 -5.34 -5.20
C LYS A 100 2.84 -4.99 -6.54
N ILE A 101 2.72 -5.92 -7.50
CA ILE A 101 2.01 -5.65 -8.76
C ILE A 101 0.54 -5.35 -8.50
N TRP A 102 -0.13 -6.14 -7.65
CA TRP A 102 -1.53 -5.89 -7.32
C TRP A 102 -1.72 -4.50 -6.70
N GLU A 103 -0.84 -4.09 -5.79
CA GLU A 103 -0.88 -2.75 -5.20
C GLU A 103 -0.70 -1.67 -6.26
N SER A 104 0.30 -1.79 -7.13
CA SER A 104 0.56 -0.83 -8.21
C SER A 104 -0.67 -0.65 -9.11
N VAL A 105 -1.33 -1.74 -9.51
CA VAL A 105 -2.54 -1.67 -10.34
C VAL A 105 -3.70 -1.01 -9.59
N ASN A 106 -3.86 -1.26 -8.28
CA ASN A 106 -4.91 -0.59 -7.51
C ASN A 106 -4.63 0.91 -7.32
N GLN A 107 -3.37 1.31 -7.12
CA GLN A 107 -2.99 2.72 -7.10
C GLN A 107 -3.34 3.41 -8.43
N ILE A 108 -3.21 2.71 -9.56
CA ILE A 108 -3.65 3.20 -10.87
C ILE A 108 -5.18 3.30 -10.96
N ILE A 109 -5.92 2.26 -10.53
CA ILE A 109 -7.39 2.26 -10.53
C ILE A 109 -7.95 3.43 -9.70
N LEU A 110 -7.29 3.75 -8.60
CA LEU A 110 -7.67 4.83 -7.69
C LEU A 110 -7.21 6.23 -8.19
N GLY A 111 -6.53 6.32 -9.33
CA GLY A 111 -6.01 7.57 -9.87
C GLY A 111 -4.83 8.16 -9.08
N ALA A 112 -4.26 7.41 -8.14
CA ALA A 112 -3.15 7.87 -7.31
C ALA A 112 -1.80 7.81 -8.04
N MET A 113 -1.70 6.90 -9.01
CA MET A 113 -0.50 6.71 -9.82
C MET A 113 -0.85 6.59 -11.31
N PRO A 114 -0.03 7.15 -12.21
CA PRO A 114 1.08 8.07 -11.92
C PRO A 114 0.56 9.42 -11.39
N LEU A 115 1.41 10.18 -10.69
CA LEU A 115 1.03 11.48 -10.14
C LEU A 115 0.52 12.42 -11.24
N GLU A 116 -0.60 13.11 -11.01
CA GLU A 116 -1.19 14.05 -11.98
C GLU A 116 -0.20 15.17 -12.36
N SER A 117 0.52 15.72 -11.37
CA SER A 117 1.55 16.74 -11.60
C SER A 117 2.70 16.25 -12.47
N TYR A 118 3.04 14.96 -12.39
CA TYR A 118 4.06 14.35 -13.23
C TYR A 118 3.52 14.17 -14.66
N THR A 119 2.34 13.59 -14.83
CA THR A 119 1.76 13.35 -16.17
C THR A 119 1.40 14.64 -16.92
N ALA A 120 1.21 15.76 -16.23
CA ALA A 120 1.04 17.07 -16.85
C ALA A 120 2.28 17.52 -17.65
N LEU A 121 3.48 17.17 -17.19
CA LEU A 121 4.76 17.47 -17.85
C LEU A 121 5.32 16.26 -18.62
N HIS A 122 4.82 15.06 -18.31
CA HIS A 122 5.22 13.77 -18.87
C HIS A 122 3.99 13.01 -19.39
N PRO A 123 3.28 13.51 -20.43
CA PRO A 123 2.04 12.92 -20.91
C PRO A 123 2.20 11.48 -21.41
N GLN A 124 3.40 11.12 -21.87
CA GLN A 124 3.74 9.75 -22.28
C GLN A 124 3.61 8.74 -21.14
N ALA A 125 3.76 9.15 -19.88
CA ALA A 125 3.63 8.28 -18.72
C ALA A 125 2.18 8.00 -18.34
N LYS A 126 1.21 8.68 -18.95
CA LYS A 126 -0.21 8.47 -18.66
C LYS A 126 -0.62 7.04 -19.00
N ILE A 127 -1.32 6.40 -18.06
CA ILE A 127 -1.92 5.09 -18.26
C ILE A 127 -3.27 5.26 -18.97
N THR A 128 -3.45 4.59 -20.11
CA THR A 128 -4.72 4.55 -20.83
C THR A 128 -5.64 3.46 -20.28
N GLU A 129 -6.92 3.48 -20.65
CA GLU A 129 -7.86 2.41 -20.30
C GLU A 129 -7.43 1.04 -20.84
N SER A 130 -6.84 1.02 -22.05
CA SER A 130 -6.29 -0.19 -22.67
C SER A 130 -5.11 -0.74 -21.87
N ASP A 131 -4.17 0.13 -21.48
CA ASP A 131 -3.04 -0.26 -20.61
C ASP A 131 -3.54 -0.83 -19.28
N LEU A 132 -4.53 -0.17 -18.66
CA LEU A 132 -5.12 -0.64 -17.41
C LEU A 132 -5.76 -2.02 -17.58
N GLN A 133 -6.40 -2.31 -18.72
CA GLN A 133 -6.96 -3.63 -18.98
C GLN A 133 -5.87 -4.70 -19.12
N VAL A 134 -4.76 -4.39 -19.80
CA VAL A 134 -3.59 -5.30 -19.89
C VAL A 134 -3.06 -5.62 -18.50
N LEU A 135 -2.89 -4.61 -17.64
CA LEU A 135 -2.42 -4.79 -16.27
C LEU A 135 -3.41 -5.62 -15.42
N LYS A 136 -4.71 -5.36 -15.53
CA LYS A 136 -5.76 -6.14 -14.86
C LYS A 136 -5.75 -7.60 -15.29
N ASN A 137 -5.64 -7.87 -16.59
CA ASN A 137 -5.54 -9.22 -17.12
C ASN A 137 -4.30 -9.93 -16.60
N TYR A 138 -3.17 -9.23 -16.52
CA TYR A 138 -1.96 -9.79 -15.93
C TYR A 138 -2.16 -10.20 -14.47
N LEU A 139 -2.83 -9.40 -13.64
CA LEU A 139 -3.16 -9.77 -12.25
C LEU A 139 -3.94 -11.09 -12.15
N VAL A 140 -4.86 -11.33 -13.08
CA VAL A 140 -5.62 -12.59 -13.12
C VAL A 140 -4.69 -13.78 -13.36
N THR A 141 -3.66 -13.62 -14.20
CA THR A 141 -2.68 -14.69 -14.44
C THR A 141 -1.77 -14.97 -13.24
N LEU A 142 -1.60 -13.99 -12.35
CA LEU A 142 -0.85 -14.13 -11.10
C LEU A 142 -1.65 -14.86 -10.01
N ALA A 143 -2.97 -14.97 -10.15
CA ALA A 143 -3.81 -15.63 -9.18
C ALA A 143 -3.40 -17.13 -9.07
N PRO A 144 -3.23 -17.66 -7.84
CA PRO A 144 -2.94 -19.07 -7.67
C PRO A 144 -4.12 -19.89 -8.25
N LYS A 145 -3.80 -20.92 -9.05
CA LYS A 145 -4.80 -21.81 -9.62
C LYS A 145 -5.66 -22.38 -8.50
N GLN A 146 -6.96 -22.09 -8.53
CA GLN A 146 -7.92 -22.61 -7.58
C GLN A 146 -8.05 -24.13 -7.80
N ARG A 147 -7.42 -24.89 -6.92
CA ARG A 147 -7.55 -26.34 -6.82
C ARG A 147 -8.02 -26.67 -5.41
N ILE A 148 -8.62 -27.84 -5.23
CA ILE A 148 -8.83 -28.43 -3.91
C ILE A 148 -7.44 -28.56 -3.28
N ASP A 149 -7.11 -27.66 -2.37
CA ASP A 149 -5.78 -27.52 -1.79
C ASP A 149 -5.75 -28.24 -0.44
N THR A 150 -5.39 -29.52 -0.49
CA THR A 150 -5.28 -30.38 0.70
C THR A 150 -4.24 -29.86 1.69
N ALA A 151 -3.24 -29.09 1.24
CA ALA A 151 -2.25 -28.47 2.12
C ALA A 151 -2.85 -27.30 2.91
N LYS A 152 -3.67 -26.45 2.28
CA LYS A 152 -4.42 -25.41 3.00
C LYS A 152 -5.45 -26.00 3.96
N ALA A 153 -6.14 -27.08 3.58
CA ALA A 153 -7.06 -27.79 4.46
C ALA A 153 -6.34 -28.35 5.70
N LYS A 154 -5.19 -29.00 5.50
CA LYS A 154 -4.33 -29.48 6.61
C LYS A 154 -3.80 -28.35 7.48
N THR A 155 -3.48 -27.20 6.89
CA THR A 155 -3.03 -26.00 7.63
C THR A 155 -4.14 -25.45 8.52
N LEU A 156 -5.38 -25.38 8.01
CA LEU A 156 -6.56 -25.01 8.78
C LEU A 156 -6.76 -25.98 9.95
N GLU A 157 -6.75 -27.28 9.69
CA GLU A 157 -6.94 -28.31 10.73
C GLU A 157 -5.86 -28.22 11.82
N THR A 158 -4.59 -28.07 11.43
CA THR A 158 -3.47 -27.90 12.36
C THR A 158 -3.65 -26.65 13.24
N GLN A 159 -4.10 -25.53 12.63
CA GLN A 159 -4.34 -24.29 13.36
C GLN A 159 -5.54 -24.43 14.32
N TYR A 160 -6.61 -25.07 13.87
CA TYR A 160 -7.82 -25.31 14.68
C TYR A 160 -7.53 -26.21 15.88
N SER A 161 -6.83 -27.33 15.69
CA SER A 161 -6.46 -28.25 16.78
C SER A 161 -5.55 -27.60 17.82
N LYS A 162 -4.65 -26.70 17.42
CA LYS A 162 -3.85 -25.92 18.38
C LYS A 162 -4.71 -24.93 19.17
N TRP A 163 -5.72 -24.34 18.52
CA TRP A 163 -6.63 -23.40 19.17
C TRP A 163 -7.52 -24.09 20.21
N THR A 164 -8.08 -25.27 19.91
CA THR A 164 -8.95 -26.02 20.83
C THR A 164 -8.20 -26.54 22.06
N VAL A 165 -6.92 -26.90 21.93
CA VAL A 165 -6.08 -27.38 23.03
C VAL A 165 -5.60 -26.25 23.96
N SER A 166 -5.47 -25.01 23.48
CA SER A 166 -5.02 -23.85 24.28
C SER A 166 -6.11 -23.19 25.15
N THR A 167 -7.27 -23.83 25.37
CA THR A 167 -8.45 -23.23 26.01
C THR A 167 -8.34 -22.94 27.53
N ASN A 168 -7.16 -23.10 28.14
CA ASN A 168 -6.87 -22.61 29.50
C ASN A 168 -6.07 -21.29 29.44
N HIS A 169 -6.70 -20.19 29.03
CA HIS A 169 -6.03 -18.89 28.98
C HIS A 169 -6.05 -18.16 30.34
N THR A 170 -4.98 -18.36 31.12
CA THR A 170 -4.45 -17.33 32.03
C THR A 170 -4.04 -16.09 31.23
N LYS A 171 -4.12 -14.87 31.83
CA LYS A 171 -3.77 -13.56 31.25
C LYS A 171 -2.52 -13.57 30.35
N GLU A 172 -2.67 -13.89 29.07
CA GLU A 172 -1.59 -13.80 28.08
C GLU A 172 -1.34 -12.32 27.76
N LYS A 173 -0.07 -11.90 27.85
CA LYS A 173 0.34 -10.58 27.35
C LYS A 173 0.29 -10.62 25.83
N PHE A 174 -0.65 -9.88 25.24
CA PHE A 174 -0.76 -9.79 23.79
C PHE A 174 0.46 -9.06 23.18
N PRO A 175 0.90 -9.46 21.97
CA PRO A 175 2.01 -8.80 21.30
C PRO A 175 1.67 -7.34 20.98
N VAL A 176 2.70 -6.50 20.99
CA VAL A 176 2.61 -5.07 20.71
C VAL A 176 3.46 -4.75 19.49
N ALA A 177 2.89 -4.04 18.52
CA ALA A 177 3.60 -3.55 17.36
C ALA A 177 4.65 -2.51 17.75
N LEU A 178 5.64 -2.29 16.88
CA LEU A 178 6.78 -1.39 17.16
C LEU A 178 6.38 0.08 17.34
N ASN A 179 5.15 0.45 16.97
CA ASN A 179 4.56 1.78 17.20
C ASN A 179 3.60 1.83 18.42
N GLY A 180 3.59 0.78 19.26
CA GLY A 180 2.82 0.73 20.50
C GLY A 180 1.37 0.25 20.36
N VAL A 181 0.91 -0.10 19.17
CA VAL A 181 -0.43 -0.70 18.98
C VAL A 181 -0.42 -2.16 19.43
N MET A 182 -1.29 -2.52 20.38
CA MET A 182 -1.40 -3.89 20.90
C MET A 182 -2.36 -4.73 20.04
N TYR A 183 -2.12 -6.05 19.97
CA TYR A 183 -3.08 -6.99 19.39
C TYR A 183 -4.36 -7.02 20.24
N MET A 184 -5.50 -6.88 19.56
CA MET A 184 -6.83 -6.73 20.15
C MET A 184 -7.70 -7.92 19.75
N PRO A 185 -7.75 -9.04 20.50
CA PRO A 185 -8.51 -10.23 20.11
C PRO A 185 -10.03 -10.01 20.02
N GLU A 186 -10.54 -8.95 20.63
CA GLU A 186 -11.96 -8.61 20.70
C GLU A 186 -12.60 -8.29 19.34
N TYR A 187 -11.80 -8.05 18.27
CA TYR A 187 -12.35 -7.90 16.91
C TYR A 187 -13.20 -9.09 16.48
N LYS A 188 -12.97 -10.27 17.07
CA LYS A 188 -13.74 -11.48 16.82
C LYS A 188 -15.22 -11.33 17.20
N ASN A 189 -15.54 -10.36 18.06
CA ASN A 189 -16.89 -10.02 18.51
C ASN A 189 -17.42 -8.72 17.88
N TRP A 190 -16.64 -8.06 17.04
CA TRP A 190 -17.05 -6.81 16.38
C TRP A 190 -17.95 -7.08 15.17
N THR A 191 -18.61 -6.04 14.67
CA THR A 191 -19.57 -6.18 13.57
C THR A 191 -18.82 -6.18 12.23
N PRO A 192 -19.04 -7.16 11.33
CA PRO A 192 -18.48 -7.12 9.98
C PRO A 192 -19.14 -6.00 9.17
N ILE A 193 -18.33 -5.15 8.53
CA ILE A 193 -18.79 -3.99 7.74
C ILE A 193 -18.52 -4.14 6.24
N SER A 194 -17.64 -5.07 5.84
CA SER A 194 -17.33 -5.34 4.43
C SER A 194 -16.56 -6.66 4.28
N THR A 195 -16.66 -7.28 3.10
CA THR A 195 -15.89 -8.47 2.73
C THR A 195 -15.29 -8.27 1.34
N THR A 196 -14.03 -8.67 1.16
CA THR A 196 -13.32 -8.60 -0.11
C THR A 196 -12.51 -9.87 -0.34
N GLN A 197 -12.23 -10.17 -1.61
CA GLN A 197 -11.37 -11.27 -2.00
C GLN A 197 -10.11 -10.72 -2.67
N ARG A 198 -8.94 -11.30 -2.34
CA ARG A 198 -7.69 -11.03 -3.06
C ARG A 198 -7.25 -12.24 -3.86
N VAL A 199 -7.40 -12.09 -5.16
CA VAL A 199 -7.11 -13.13 -6.14
C VAL A 199 -5.61 -13.38 -6.28
N ASP A 200 -4.74 -12.39 -6.11
CA ASP A 200 -3.29 -12.51 -6.28
C ASP A 200 -2.62 -13.42 -5.23
N ASN A 201 -3.22 -13.55 -4.05
CA ASN A 201 -2.71 -14.38 -2.95
C ASN A 201 -3.74 -15.41 -2.42
N GLY A 202 -4.91 -15.49 -3.06
CA GLY A 202 -5.98 -16.43 -2.69
C GLY A 202 -6.43 -16.27 -1.24
N THR A 203 -6.69 -15.04 -0.80
CA THR A 203 -7.21 -14.75 0.55
C THR A 203 -8.59 -14.13 0.53
N ILE A 204 -9.39 -14.44 1.56
CA ILE A 204 -10.65 -13.75 1.87
C ILE A 204 -10.36 -12.77 3.00
N ARG A 205 -10.87 -11.55 2.89
CA ARG A 205 -10.72 -10.50 3.89
C ARG A 205 -12.08 -10.05 4.38
N ILE A 206 -12.25 -10.02 5.69
CA ILE A 206 -13.43 -9.43 6.34
C ILE A 206 -12.95 -8.23 7.15
N ILE A 207 -13.67 -7.12 7.03
CA ILE A 207 -13.41 -5.88 7.73
C ILE A 207 -14.46 -5.76 8.83
N TYR A 208 -14.01 -5.56 10.07
CA TYR A 208 -14.84 -5.41 11.26
C TYR A 208 -14.70 -4.00 11.81
N GLY A 209 -15.79 -3.45 12.34
CA GLY A 209 -15.82 -2.17 13.06
C GLY A 209 -16.27 -2.38 14.50
N ASN A 210 -15.59 -1.72 15.45
CA ASN A 210 -16.06 -1.65 16.83
C ASN A 210 -17.33 -0.78 16.95
N ASP A 211 -18.00 -0.79 18.11
CA ASP A 211 -19.28 -0.11 18.31
C ASP A 211 -19.26 1.38 17.94
N ILE A 212 -18.13 2.06 18.20
CA ILE A 212 -17.94 3.47 17.82
C ILE A 212 -17.92 3.62 16.30
N ALA A 213 -17.17 2.77 15.59
CA ALA A 213 -17.16 2.76 14.12
C ALA A 213 -18.54 2.42 13.55
N ILE A 214 -19.27 1.46 14.13
CA ILE A 214 -20.64 1.12 13.68
C ILE A 214 -21.61 2.28 13.88
N LYS A 215 -21.54 2.97 15.03
CA LYS A 215 -22.35 4.16 15.29
C LYS A 215 -22.02 5.28 14.29
N ALA A 216 -20.75 5.48 13.99
CA ALA A 216 -20.29 6.45 12.99
C ALA A 216 -20.85 6.13 11.60
N ILE A 217 -20.79 4.86 11.18
CA ILE A 217 -21.36 4.39 9.91
C ILE A 217 -22.86 4.68 9.84
N LYS A 218 -23.62 4.26 10.86
CA LYS A 218 -25.09 4.44 10.91
C LYS A 218 -25.51 5.92 10.86
N ASN A 219 -24.70 6.81 11.43
CA ASN A 219 -24.98 8.23 11.48
C ASN A 219 -24.35 9.02 10.32
N HIS A 220 -23.69 8.36 9.36
CA HIS A 220 -22.92 9.00 8.28
C HIS A 220 -21.81 9.96 8.78
N GLN A 221 -21.22 9.64 9.93
CA GLN A 221 -20.16 10.42 10.60
C GLN A 221 -18.79 9.75 10.45
N THR A 222 -18.43 9.39 9.22
CA THR A 222 -17.19 8.64 8.90
C THR A 222 -16.11 9.50 8.25
N ASN A 223 -16.31 10.81 8.15
CA ASN A 223 -15.32 11.72 7.57
C ASN A 223 -15.31 13.09 8.28
N PRO A 224 -14.45 13.29 9.30
CA PRO A 224 -13.55 12.29 9.87
C PRO A 224 -14.29 11.24 10.71
N TRP A 225 -13.68 10.08 10.91
CA TRP A 225 -14.13 9.11 11.90
C TRP A 225 -13.94 9.68 13.32
N PRO A 226 -14.83 9.36 14.28
CA PRO A 226 -14.67 9.77 15.66
C PRO A 226 -13.50 9.06 16.33
N ASN A 227 -12.82 9.75 17.26
CA ASN A 227 -11.77 9.14 18.07
C ASN A 227 -12.31 7.92 18.83
N GLY A 228 -11.53 6.84 18.87
CA GLY A 228 -11.92 5.55 19.40
C GLY A 228 -12.55 4.61 18.36
N SER A 229 -12.84 5.05 17.13
CA SER A 229 -13.18 4.13 16.04
C SER A 229 -12.01 3.18 15.76
N ILE A 230 -12.30 1.88 15.67
CA ILE A 230 -11.32 0.87 15.29
C ILE A 230 -11.88 0.03 14.15
N ILE A 231 -11.06 -0.13 13.11
CA ILE A 231 -11.31 -0.99 11.97
C ILE A 231 -10.28 -2.11 11.99
N ALA A 232 -10.75 -3.36 12.01
CA ALA A 232 -9.91 -4.55 11.92
C ALA A 232 -10.14 -5.27 10.59
N LYS A 233 -9.11 -5.36 9.75
CA LYS A 233 -9.13 -6.16 8.51
C LYS A 233 -8.45 -7.50 8.76
N VAL A 234 -9.23 -8.56 8.68
CA VAL A 234 -8.80 -9.93 9.01
C VAL A 234 -8.73 -10.73 7.72
N ALA A 235 -7.61 -11.43 7.51
CA ALA A 235 -7.37 -12.23 6.31
C ALA A 235 -7.25 -13.72 6.64
N TRP A 236 -7.93 -14.54 5.85
CA TRP A 236 -7.85 -16.00 5.86
C TRP A 236 -7.42 -16.52 4.50
N ASP A 237 -6.81 -17.70 4.47
CA ASP A 237 -6.68 -18.46 3.23
C ASP A 237 -8.06 -18.70 2.63
N GLN A 238 -8.18 -18.67 1.31
CA GLN A 238 -9.36 -19.14 0.62
C GLN A 238 -9.28 -20.66 0.42
N LEU A 239 -10.35 -21.36 0.78
CA LEU A 239 -10.57 -22.77 0.46
C LEU A 239 -11.68 -22.90 -0.60
N THR A 240 -11.52 -23.84 -1.51
CA THR A 240 -12.55 -24.21 -2.49
C THR A 240 -13.03 -25.62 -2.16
N THR A 241 -14.32 -25.79 -1.95
CA THR A 241 -14.93 -27.11 -1.71
C THR A 241 -15.01 -27.92 -3.01
N PRO A 242 -15.19 -29.26 -2.95
CA PRO A 242 -15.37 -30.07 -4.14
C PRO A 242 -16.54 -29.61 -5.04
N GLU A 243 -17.56 -29.01 -4.44
CA GLU A 243 -18.74 -28.45 -5.12
C GLU A 243 -18.48 -27.06 -5.74
N GLY A 244 -17.26 -26.54 -5.60
CA GLY A 244 -16.86 -25.22 -6.13
C GLY A 244 -17.18 -24.04 -5.21
N ASN A 245 -17.70 -24.28 -4.00
CA ASN A 245 -17.98 -23.20 -3.05
C ASN A 245 -16.69 -22.65 -2.44
N ILE A 246 -16.69 -21.37 -2.10
CA ILE A 246 -15.55 -20.69 -1.47
C ILE A 246 -15.80 -20.50 0.02
N THR A 247 -14.86 -20.94 0.87
CA THR A 247 -14.93 -20.81 2.32
C THR A 247 -13.61 -20.26 2.90
N THR A 248 -13.66 -19.80 4.15
CA THR A 248 -12.47 -19.33 4.88
C THR A 248 -11.63 -20.50 5.40
N GLY A 249 -10.33 -20.46 5.13
CA GLY A 249 -9.31 -21.37 5.61
C GLY A 249 -8.52 -20.82 6.79
N ALA A 250 -7.23 -21.18 6.87
CA ALA A 250 -6.37 -20.79 7.97
C ALA A 250 -6.27 -19.26 8.11
N PHE A 251 -6.35 -18.75 9.34
CA PHE A 251 -6.16 -17.35 9.69
C PHE A 251 -4.71 -16.93 9.38
N LYS A 252 -4.54 -15.85 8.59
CA LYS A 252 -3.23 -15.37 8.09
C LYS A 252 -2.71 -14.15 8.81
N GLN A 253 -3.58 -13.17 9.02
CA GLN A 253 -3.20 -11.92 9.65
C GLN A 253 -4.41 -11.07 10.01
N VAL A 254 -4.23 -10.20 11.00
CA VAL A 254 -5.13 -9.08 11.27
C VAL A 254 -4.37 -7.77 11.13
N GLU A 255 -5.04 -6.78 10.59
CA GLU A 255 -4.57 -5.41 10.44
C GLU A 255 -5.53 -4.46 11.15
N TYR A 256 -5.01 -3.45 11.83
CA TYR A 256 -5.81 -2.48 12.58
C TYR A 256 -5.56 -1.06 12.08
N MET A 257 -6.64 -0.29 12.02
CA MET A 257 -6.65 1.17 11.97
C MET A 257 -7.39 1.68 13.21
N ILE A 258 -6.73 2.50 14.03
CA ILE A 258 -7.28 3.05 15.28
C ILE A 258 -7.33 4.58 15.18
N LYS A 259 -8.52 5.16 15.27
CA LYS A 259 -8.69 6.61 15.20
C LYS A 259 -8.36 7.26 16.54
N ASP A 260 -7.36 8.12 16.55
CA ASP A 260 -7.05 9.03 17.65
C ASP A 260 -6.25 10.20 17.08
N SER A 261 -6.93 11.32 16.85
CA SER A 261 -6.35 12.49 16.20
C SER A 261 -5.17 13.11 16.95
N GLU A 262 -5.13 12.96 18.28
CA GLU A 262 -4.09 13.53 19.13
C GLU A 262 -2.91 12.56 19.25
N LYS A 263 -3.18 11.32 19.66
CA LYS A 263 -2.14 10.29 19.85
C LYS A 263 -1.41 9.97 18.56
N TYR A 264 -2.12 9.96 17.43
CA TYR A 264 -1.58 9.58 16.12
C TYR A 264 -1.46 10.77 15.17
N ALA A 265 -1.29 11.99 15.69
CA ALA A 265 -1.18 13.21 14.88
C ALA A 265 -0.10 13.11 13.78
N THR A 266 1.04 12.49 14.07
CA THR A 266 2.16 12.29 13.12
C THR A 266 1.85 11.25 12.04
N THR A 267 0.85 10.39 12.26
CA THR A 267 0.45 9.30 11.37
C THR A 267 -0.95 9.51 10.81
N LYS A 268 -1.31 10.78 10.57
CA LYS A 268 -2.58 11.24 9.99
C LYS A 268 -3.81 10.92 10.84
N GLY A 269 -3.66 10.90 12.16
CA GLY A 269 -4.72 10.64 13.13
C GLY A 269 -5.11 9.17 13.25
N TRP A 270 -4.30 8.28 12.67
CA TRP A 270 -4.54 6.84 12.65
C TRP A 270 -3.35 6.04 13.21
N GLY A 271 -3.63 5.12 14.11
CA GLY A 271 -2.69 4.08 14.54
C GLY A 271 -2.81 2.87 13.62
N TRP A 272 -1.68 2.39 13.10
CA TRP A 272 -1.62 1.34 12.09
C TRP A 272 -0.90 0.11 12.66
N ALA A 273 -1.46 -1.08 12.52
CA ALA A 273 -0.76 -2.30 12.92
C ALA A 273 -1.14 -3.49 12.06
N ARG A 274 -0.23 -4.45 11.97
CA ARG A 274 -0.45 -5.74 11.31
C ARG A 274 0.22 -6.83 12.13
N PHE A 275 -0.49 -7.92 12.37
CA PHE A 275 0.00 -9.09 13.09
C PHE A 275 -0.14 -10.33 12.21
N LYS A 276 0.98 -11.01 11.95
CA LYS A 276 1.04 -12.21 11.10
C LYS A 276 0.98 -13.48 11.94
N THR A 277 0.16 -14.43 11.51
CA THR A 277 -0.03 -15.72 12.17
C THR A 277 1.06 -16.71 11.71
N PRO A 278 1.26 -17.84 12.43
CA PRO A 278 0.55 -18.31 13.62
C PRO A 278 1.00 -17.66 14.94
N LYS A 279 2.16 -16.99 14.97
CA LYS A 279 2.75 -16.45 16.21
C LYS A 279 2.25 -15.05 16.61
N LEU A 280 1.37 -14.45 15.83
CA LEU A 280 0.95 -13.04 15.98
C LEU A 280 2.15 -12.07 15.96
N THR A 281 3.13 -12.35 15.09
CA THR A 281 4.33 -11.51 14.97
C THR A 281 3.93 -10.14 14.41
N PRO A 282 4.27 -9.02 15.08
CA PRO A 282 4.01 -7.69 14.56
C PRO A 282 4.81 -7.41 13.29
N TYR A 283 4.24 -6.66 12.37
CA TYR A 283 4.87 -6.24 11.12
C TYR A 283 5.83 -5.05 11.32
N GLY A 284 6.83 -4.97 10.45
CA GLY A 284 7.83 -3.91 10.41
C GLY A 284 9.10 -4.25 11.18
N THR A 285 10.20 -3.59 10.80
CA THR A 285 11.51 -3.68 11.50
C THR A 285 11.72 -2.51 12.46
N ASN A 286 10.97 -1.42 12.29
CA ASN A 286 10.91 -0.26 13.17
C ASN A 286 9.55 0.44 12.99
N ALA A 287 9.24 1.47 13.79
CA ALA A 287 7.95 2.17 13.76
C ALA A 287 7.63 2.89 12.43
N LEU A 288 8.61 3.12 11.55
CA LEU A 288 8.43 3.80 10.26
C LEU A 288 7.67 2.96 9.23
N PHE A 289 7.39 1.68 9.50
CA PHE A 289 6.47 0.87 8.67
C PHE A 289 5.13 1.59 8.46
N THR A 290 4.73 2.45 9.40
CA THR A 290 3.50 3.22 9.34
C THR A 290 3.44 4.13 8.09
N THR A 291 4.59 4.60 7.60
CA THR A 291 4.68 5.37 6.36
C THR A 291 4.20 4.57 5.15
N GLU A 292 4.49 3.28 5.10
CA GLU A 292 3.99 2.40 4.04
C GLU A 292 2.46 2.30 4.08
N CYS A 293 1.89 2.18 5.28
CA CYS A 293 0.43 2.14 5.47
C CYS A 293 -0.22 3.45 5.03
N ILE A 294 0.32 4.59 5.48
CA ILE A 294 -0.20 5.93 5.13
C ILE A 294 -0.11 6.15 3.62
N ASN A 295 1.01 5.82 2.99
CA ASN A 295 1.20 6.02 1.55
C ASN A 295 0.21 5.18 0.74
N CYS A 296 -0.02 3.92 1.13
CA CYS A 296 -1.02 3.06 0.51
C CYS A 296 -2.44 3.63 0.65
N HIS A 297 -2.78 4.20 1.82
CA HIS A 297 -4.11 4.76 2.12
C HIS A 297 -4.31 6.22 1.70
N ARG A 298 -3.24 6.92 1.30
CA ARG A 298 -3.27 8.31 0.83
C ARG A 298 -4.25 8.59 -0.31
N PRO A 299 -4.49 7.68 -1.28
CA PRO A 299 -5.46 7.90 -2.35
C PRO A 299 -6.87 8.21 -1.83
N VAL A 300 -7.22 7.67 -0.66
CA VAL A 300 -8.53 7.85 0.00
C VAL A 300 -8.44 8.77 1.22
N GLN A 301 -7.46 9.69 1.25
CA GLN A 301 -7.34 10.69 2.33
C GLN A 301 -8.60 11.55 2.49
N ASN A 302 -9.35 11.78 1.40
CA ASN A 302 -10.62 12.52 1.42
C ASN A 302 -11.77 11.72 2.06
N SER A 303 -11.57 10.43 2.32
CA SER A 303 -12.48 9.56 3.10
C SER A 303 -11.85 9.20 4.44
N ASP A 304 -11.07 10.13 5.00
CA ASP A 304 -10.29 9.96 6.23
C ASP A 304 -9.43 8.68 6.22
N PHE A 305 -8.78 8.41 5.09
CA PHE A 305 -7.86 7.28 4.86
C PHE A 305 -8.52 5.89 4.88
N VAL A 306 -9.85 5.77 4.90
CA VAL A 306 -10.54 4.46 4.93
C VAL A 306 -11.11 4.10 3.54
N PHE A 307 -10.66 2.98 2.98
CA PHE A 307 -11.14 2.45 1.69
C PHE A 307 -12.57 1.91 1.73
N THR A 308 -12.99 1.41 2.89
CA THR A 308 -14.27 0.72 3.04
C THR A 308 -15.41 1.73 2.94
N ALA A 309 -16.13 1.71 1.82
CA ALA A 309 -17.49 2.22 1.79
C ALA A 309 -18.33 1.27 2.66
N PRO A 310 -18.96 1.75 3.75
CA PRO A 310 -19.75 0.86 4.61
C PRO A 310 -20.90 0.26 3.81
N ILE A 311 -21.24 -1.00 4.07
CA ILE A 311 -22.51 -1.56 3.59
C ILE A 311 -23.62 -0.67 4.15
N GLN A 312 -24.42 -0.05 3.26
CA GLN A 312 -25.58 0.71 3.66
C GLN A 312 -26.59 -0.29 4.25
N HIS A 313 -26.85 -0.18 5.55
CA HIS A 313 -27.89 -0.92 6.26
C HIS A 313 -29.13 -0.05 6.41
#